data_AF-A0A7S4JUV6-F1
#
_entry.id   AF-A0A7S4JUV6-F1
#
_cell.length_a   1.000
_cell.length_b   1.000
_cell.length_c   1.000
_cell.angle_alpha   90.00
_cell.angle_beta   90.00
_cell.angle_gamma   90.00
#
_symmetry.space_group_name_H-M   'P 1'
#
loop_
_entity.id
_entity.type
_entity.pdbx_description
1 polymer ?
#
loop_
_entity_poly.entity_id
_entity_poly.type
_entity_poly.pdbx_seq_one_letter_code
_entity_poly.pdbx_strand_id
1 'polypeptide(L)'
;AALQSLLPAGLKVDTFEGRAFVGVIALSEEGIAPVLPTLTRVNCLLRRLVGVSHHAVNVRTYVRPATGGGSSGIFFFTLDCSSLLPAVGARALFNLPYRLASMRREQSPGAHHFTSTRTVHAAL
;
A
#
# COMPACT_ATOMS: atom_id res chain seq x y z
N ALA A 1 11.35 10.11 -18.36
CA ALA A 1 12.68 9.49 -18.21
C ALA A 1 12.97 9.09 -16.76
N ALA A 2 13.05 10.04 -15.82
CA ALA A 2 13.43 9.76 -14.42
C ALA A 2 12.53 8.75 -13.68
N LEU A 3 11.21 8.80 -13.87
CA LEU A 3 10.31 7.83 -13.21
C LEU A 3 10.46 6.41 -13.77
N GLN A 4 10.73 6.30 -15.07
CA GLN A 4 10.87 5.01 -15.76
C GLN A 4 12.12 4.25 -15.31
N SER A 5 13.21 4.95 -14.98
CA SER A 5 14.44 4.31 -14.48
C SER A 5 14.31 3.72 -13.07
N LEU A 6 13.23 4.03 -12.35
CA LEU A 6 12.93 3.46 -11.03
C LEU A 6 12.08 2.18 -11.11
N LEU A 7 11.61 1.81 -12.30
CA LEU A 7 10.79 0.62 -12.50
C LEU A 7 11.66 -0.59 -12.89
N PRO A 8 11.29 -1.80 -12.45
CA PRO A 8 11.94 -3.02 -12.92
C PRO A 8 11.71 -3.22 -14.43
N ALA A 9 12.57 -4.03 -15.04
CA ALA A 9 12.38 -4.47 -16.41
C ALA A 9 11.00 -5.13 -16.58
N GLY A 10 10.34 -4.87 -17.71
CA GLY A 10 9.00 -5.39 -18.00
C GLY A 10 7.85 -4.45 -17.65
N LEU A 11 8.10 -3.33 -16.95
CA LEU A 11 7.10 -2.30 -16.70
C LEU A 11 7.42 -1.01 -17.45
N LYS A 12 6.37 -0.36 -17.98
CA LYS A 12 6.42 1.01 -18.50
C LYS A 12 5.55 1.91 -17.66
N VAL A 13 6.00 3.13 -17.42
CA VAL A 13 5.19 4.18 -16.80
C VAL A 13 3.92 4.37 -17.63
N ASP A 14 2.77 4.35 -16.95
CA ASP A 14 1.50 4.70 -17.56
C ASP A 14 1.27 6.21 -17.42
N THR A 15 0.78 6.82 -18.50
CA THR A 15 0.68 8.28 -18.60
C THR A 15 -0.75 8.67 -18.94
N PHE A 16 -1.26 9.67 -18.23
CA PHE A 16 -2.52 10.32 -18.56
C PHE A 16 -2.21 11.68 -19.19
N GLU A 17 -2.71 11.92 -20.41
CA GLU A 17 -2.42 13.12 -21.20
C GLU A 17 -0.91 13.41 -21.35
N GLY A 18 -0.13 12.35 -21.61
CA GLY A 18 1.33 12.45 -21.76
C GLY A 18 2.09 12.73 -20.46
N ARG A 19 1.41 12.79 -19.32
CA ARG A 19 2.01 13.04 -18.00
C ARG A 19 1.98 11.80 -17.13
N ALA A 20 3.07 11.57 -16.42
CA ALA A 20 3.16 10.53 -15.40
C ALA A 20 2.82 11.10 -14.02
N PHE A 21 2.26 10.27 -13.14
CA PHE A 21 1.82 10.69 -11.82
C PHE A 21 2.43 9.82 -10.74
N VAL A 22 2.84 10.47 -9.65
CA VAL A 22 3.25 9.81 -8.41
C VAL A 22 2.21 10.16 -7.34
N GLY A 23 1.65 9.12 -6.72
CA GLY A 23 0.70 9.25 -5.63
C GLY A 23 1.38 8.98 -4.29
N VAL A 24 1.11 9.85 -3.31
CA VAL A 24 1.37 9.59 -1.89
C VAL A 24 0.02 9.46 -1.21
N ILE A 25 -0.30 8.26 -0.72
CA ILE A 25 -1.62 7.97 -0.15
C ILE A 25 -1.44 7.55 1.30
N ALA A 26 -1.97 8.36 2.22
CA ALA A 26 -2.07 8.04 3.63
C ALA A 26 -3.46 7.45 3.93
N LEU A 27 -3.49 6.31 4.60
CA LEU A 27 -4.68 5.52 4.87
C LEU A 27 -4.81 5.24 6.36
N SER A 28 -6.05 5.23 6.83
CA SER A 28 -6.47 4.55 8.06
C SER A 28 -7.25 3.31 7.64
N GLU A 29 -6.70 2.15 7.90
CA GLU A 29 -7.30 0.87 7.57
C GLU A 29 -7.86 0.24 8.84
N GLU A 30 -9.14 -0.10 8.85
CA GLU A 30 -9.83 -0.54 10.07
C GLU A 30 -10.39 -1.95 9.93
N GLY A 31 -10.06 -2.81 10.90
CA GLY A 31 -10.54 -4.19 10.94
C GLY A 31 -10.13 -4.98 9.70
N ILE A 32 -8.87 -4.90 9.31
CA ILE A 32 -8.29 -5.70 8.24
C ILE A 32 -8.13 -7.13 8.75
N ALA A 33 -8.71 -8.10 8.05
CA ALA A 33 -8.71 -9.51 8.38
C ALA A 33 -8.72 -10.37 7.10
N PRO A 34 -8.32 -11.65 7.16
CA PRO A 34 -8.47 -12.58 6.04
C PRO A 34 -9.93 -12.67 5.59
N VAL A 35 -10.13 -12.73 4.27
CA VAL A 35 -11.46 -12.86 3.65
C VAL A 35 -11.57 -14.22 3.00
N LEU A 36 -12.58 -14.99 3.42
CA LEU A 36 -12.96 -16.23 2.77
C LEU A 36 -14.09 -15.96 1.77
N PRO A 37 -13.91 -16.30 0.47
CA PRO A 37 -14.98 -16.19 -0.52
C PRO A 37 -16.23 -16.94 -0.02
N THR A 38 -17.42 -16.39 -0.32
CA THR A 38 -18.76 -16.97 -0.05
C THR A 38 -19.19 -17.13 1.42
N LEU A 39 -18.32 -16.90 2.42
CA LEU A 39 -18.65 -17.11 3.85
C LEU A 39 -18.82 -15.79 4.63
N THR A 40 -19.84 -14.99 4.29
CA THR A 40 -20.08 -13.66 4.87
C THR A 40 -20.16 -13.65 6.41
N ARG A 41 -20.86 -14.62 7.02
CA ARG A 41 -20.96 -14.70 8.49
C ARG A 41 -19.63 -15.01 9.18
N VAL A 42 -18.82 -15.84 8.55
CA VAL A 42 -17.47 -16.18 9.06
C VAL A 42 -16.55 -14.97 8.93
N ASN A 43 -16.61 -14.24 7.81
CA ASN A 43 -15.82 -13.01 7.62
C ASN A 43 -16.13 -11.95 8.68
N CYS A 44 -17.41 -11.76 9.04
CA CYS A 44 -17.79 -10.85 10.13
C CYS A 44 -17.18 -11.28 11.47
N LEU A 45 -17.21 -12.58 11.78
CA LEU A 45 -16.61 -13.11 13.00
C LEU A 45 -15.09 -12.93 13.00
N LEU A 46 -14.41 -13.26 11.90
CA LEU A 46 -12.96 -13.07 11.75
C LEU A 46 -12.56 -11.62 11.92
N ARG A 47 -13.26 -10.67 11.29
CA ARG A 47 -13.00 -9.23 11.46
C ARG A 47 -13.15 -8.78 12.91
N ARG A 48 -14.09 -9.36 13.66
CA ARG A 48 -14.29 -9.04 15.09
C ARG A 48 -13.21 -9.66 15.99
N LEU A 49 -12.76 -10.87 15.68
CA LEU A 49 -11.84 -11.62 16.55
C LEU A 49 -10.37 -11.28 16.28
N VAL A 50 -10.00 -11.07 15.01
CA VAL A 50 -8.60 -10.91 14.58
C VAL A 50 -8.39 -9.67 13.69
N GLY A 51 -9.39 -8.80 13.56
CA GLY A 51 -9.28 -7.59 12.77
C GLY A 51 -8.22 -6.65 13.32
N VAL A 52 -7.30 -6.24 12.46
CA VAL A 52 -6.24 -5.30 12.82
C VAL A 52 -6.53 -3.95 12.19
N SER A 53 -6.50 -2.90 13.00
CA SER A 53 -6.57 -1.52 12.53
C SER A 53 -5.18 -0.90 12.56
N HIS A 54 -4.80 -0.21 11.49
CA HIS A 54 -3.50 0.42 11.38
C HIS A 54 -3.50 1.58 10.39
N HIS A 55 -2.45 2.40 10.43
CA HIS A 55 -2.15 3.39 9.41
C HIS A 55 -1.15 2.85 8.39
N ALA A 56 -1.34 3.24 7.14
CA ALA A 56 -0.43 2.93 6.04
C ALA A 56 -0.16 4.18 5.20
N VAL A 57 1.04 4.27 4.63
CA VAL A 57 1.38 5.28 3.64
C VAL A 57 2.03 4.58 2.46
N ASN A 58 1.52 4.78 1.25
CA ASN A 58 2.15 4.26 0.05
C ASN A 58 2.61 5.39 -0.87
N VAL A 59 3.78 5.18 -1.48
CA VAL A 59 4.25 5.99 -2.61
C VAL A 59 4.21 5.11 -3.84
N ARG A 60 3.43 5.50 -4.84
CA ARG A 60 3.13 4.66 -6.00
C ARG A 60 3.07 5.43 -7.31
N THR A 61 3.22 4.73 -8.41
CA THR A 61 2.97 5.23 -9.77
C THR A 61 2.07 4.27 -10.53
N TYR A 62 1.50 4.74 -11.63
CA TYR A 62 0.76 3.92 -12.59
C TYR A 62 1.71 3.30 -13.61
N VAL A 63 1.47 2.04 -13.95
CA VAL A 63 2.32 1.24 -14.85
C VAL A 63 1.49 0.37 -15.77
N ARG A 64 2.10 -0.08 -16.87
CA ARG A 64 1.56 -1.07 -17.80
C ARG A 64 2.67 -2.03 -18.24
N PRO A 65 2.33 -3.24 -18.73
CA PRO A 65 3.33 -4.17 -19.26
C PRO A 65 4.11 -3.57 -20.43
N ALA A 66 5.43 -3.70 -20.40
CA ALA A 66 6.31 -3.15 -21.43
C ALA A 66 6.13 -3.82 -22.80
N THR A 67 5.71 -5.09 -22.78
CA THR A 67 5.37 -5.92 -23.96
C THR A 67 4.09 -5.46 -24.66
N GLY A 68 3.28 -4.60 -24.02
CA GLY A 68 1.93 -4.29 -24.48
C GLY A 68 0.91 -5.39 -24.16
N GLY A 69 -0.37 -5.14 -24.44
CA GLY A 69 -1.45 -6.12 -24.37
C GLY A 69 -2.01 -6.47 -22.99
N GLY A 70 -1.40 -6.01 -21.90
CA GLY A 70 -1.94 -6.21 -20.55
C GLY A 70 -2.53 -4.95 -19.91
N SER A 71 -3.26 -5.14 -18.82
CA SER A 71 -3.97 -4.09 -18.09
C SER A 71 -3.02 -3.12 -17.36
N SER A 72 -3.46 -1.87 -17.20
CA SER A 72 -2.81 -0.91 -16.32
C SER A 72 -2.87 -1.38 -14.86
N GLY A 73 -1.85 -1.01 -14.10
CA GLY A 73 -1.72 -1.33 -12.69
C GLY A 73 -1.00 -0.24 -11.91
N ILE A 74 -0.72 -0.53 -10.65
CA ILE A 74 0.04 0.34 -9.76
C ILE A 74 1.34 -0.35 -9.33
N PHE A 75 2.41 0.44 -9.28
CA PHE A 75 3.69 0.00 -8.74
C PHE A 75 3.98 0.79 -7.46
N PHE A 76 4.29 0.08 -6.37
CA PHE A 76 4.64 0.68 -5.09
C PHE A 76 6.16 0.85 -4.98
N PHE A 77 6.63 2.08 -4.86
CA PHE A 77 8.03 2.37 -4.52
C PHE A 77 8.32 2.04 -3.05
N THR A 78 7.36 2.34 -2.18
CA THR A 78 7.41 2.00 -0.76
C THR A 78 6.00 1.88 -0.23
N LEU A 79 5.84 1.04 0.79
CA LEU A 79 4.60 0.91 1.52
C LEU A 79 4.95 0.88 3.01
N ASP A 80 4.72 1.99 3.68
CA ASP A 80 5.00 2.13 5.11
C ASP A 80 3.74 1.73 5.90
N CYS A 81 3.91 1.06 7.04
CA CYS A 81 2.81 0.53 7.83
C CYS A 81 3.14 0.62 9.33
N SER A 82 2.13 0.93 10.14
CA SER A 82 2.26 1.05 11.61
C SER A 82 2.06 -0.23 12.40
N SER A 83 1.74 -1.34 11.73
CA SER A 83 1.53 -2.64 12.38
C SER A 83 2.37 -3.74 11.74
N LEU A 84 3.03 -4.54 12.57
CA LEU A 84 3.90 -5.64 12.15
C LEU A 84 3.12 -6.83 11.57
N LEU A 85 1.93 -7.14 12.12
CA LEU A 85 1.14 -8.31 11.71
C LEU A 85 0.64 -8.24 10.25
N PRO A 86 -0.04 -7.14 9.83
CA PRO A 86 -0.41 -6.93 8.43
C PRO A 86 0.80 -6.84 7.52
N ALA A 87 1.90 -6.23 8.00
CA ALA A 87 3.14 -6.12 7.23
C ALA A 87 3.77 -7.49 6.94
N VAL A 88 3.83 -8.39 7.93
CA VAL A 88 4.37 -9.75 7.74
C VAL A 88 3.43 -10.59 6.86
N GLY A 89 2.12 -10.53 7.09
CA GLY A 89 1.14 -11.27 6.29
C GLY A 89 1.11 -10.82 4.82
N ALA A 90 1.09 -9.51 4.57
CA ALA A 90 1.10 -8.96 3.22
C ALA A 90 2.42 -9.20 2.49
N ARG A 91 3.55 -9.21 3.20
CA ARG A 91 4.86 -9.56 2.62
C ARG A 91 4.96 -11.03 2.26
N ALA A 92 4.56 -11.91 3.17
CA ALA A 92 4.62 -13.35 2.97
C ALA A 92 3.71 -13.82 1.82
N LEU A 93 2.58 -13.12 1.59
CA LEU A 93 1.57 -13.53 0.61
C LEU A 93 1.64 -12.75 -0.72
N PHE A 94 2.10 -11.48 -0.72
CA PHE A 94 2.03 -10.61 -1.90
C PHE A 94 3.36 -9.95 -2.29
N ASN A 95 4.47 -10.30 -1.62
CA ASN A 95 5.81 -9.76 -1.87
C ASN A 95 5.87 -8.22 -1.93
N LEU A 96 5.03 -7.55 -1.13
CA LEU A 96 4.91 -6.10 -1.13
C LEU A 96 6.04 -5.45 -0.31
N PRO A 97 6.57 -4.27 -0.69
CA PRO A 97 7.70 -3.62 -0.03
C PRO A 97 7.28 -2.92 1.29
N TYR A 98 6.72 -3.68 2.24
CA TYR A 98 6.27 -3.16 3.53
C TYR A 98 7.45 -2.76 4.41
N ARG A 99 7.43 -1.52 4.92
CA ARG A 99 8.37 -0.98 5.89
C ARG A 99 7.63 -0.60 7.16
N LEU A 100 8.18 -0.96 8.32
CA LEU A 100 7.60 -0.58 9.59
C LEU A 100 7.86 0.91 9.87
N ALA A 101 6.82 1.62 10.29
CA ALA A 101 6.89 3.04 10.61
C ALA A 101 6.01 3.38 11.82
N SER A 102 6.48 4.29 12.66
CA SER A 102 5.63 4.96 13.65
C SER A 102 4.78 5.99 12.93
N MET A 103 3.46 5.86 13.05
CA MET A 103 2.51 6.73 12.35
C MET A 103 1.49 7.32 13.30
N ARG A 104 1.10 8.56 13.04
CA ARG A 104 0.05 9.28 13.76
C ARG A 104 -0.89 9.94 12.78
N ARG A 105 -2.18 9.92 13.09
CA ARG A 105 -3.20 10.73 12.44
C ARG A 105 -3.83 11.66 13.47
N GLU A 106 -3.89 12.93 13.14
CA GLU A 106 -4.62 13.95 13.89
C GLU A 106 -5.72 14.53 13.00
N GLN A 107 -6.88 14.80 13.59
CA GLN A 107 -7.99 15.43 12.89
C GLN A 107 -8.21 16.81 13.48
N SER A 108 -8.23 17.81 12.61
CA SER A 108 -8.63 19.18 12.93
C SER A 108 -9.83 19.55 12.07
N PRO A 109 -10.56 20.64 12.39
CA PRO A 109 -11.65 21.11 11.54
C PRO A 109 -11.15 21.30 10.10
N GLY A 110 -11.75 20.57 9.15
CA GLY A 110 -11.42 20.64 7.73
C GLY A 110 -10.10 20.00 7.28
N ALA A 111 -9.32 19.37 8.18
CA ALA A 111 -8.05 18.76 7.79
C ALA A 111 -7.73 17.46 8.56
N HIS A 112 -6.94 16.62 7.89
CA HIS A 112 -6.29 15.47 8.50
C HIS A 112 -4.79 15.63 8.38
N HIS A 113 -4.09 15.58 9.51
CA HIS A 113 -2.65 15.57 9.53
C HIS A 113 -2.16 14.14 9.74
N PHE A 114 -1.35 13.64 8.81
CA PHE A 114 -0.71 12.34 8.91
C PHE A 114 0.80 12.53 9.05
N THR A 115 1.39 11.84 10.03
CA THR A 115 2.84 11.78 10.22
C THR A 115 3.27 10.32 10.13
N SER A 116 4.37 10.06 9.43
CA SER A 116 5.00 8.74 9.33
C SER A 116 6.51 8.87 9.49
N THR A 117 7.08 8.10 10.41
CA THR A 117 8.53 8.02 10.64
C THR A 117 8.94 6.56 10.65
N ARG A 118 9.84 6.16 9.74
CA ARG A 118 10.32 4.77 9.69
C ARG A 118 11.13 4.45 10.93
N THR A 119 10.80 3.33 11.56
CA THR A 119 11.43 2.90 12.82
C THR A 119 12.66 2.03 12.60
N VAL A 120 12.84 1.46 11.39
CA VAL A 120 14.03 0.67 11.03
C VAL A 120 14.45 1.02 9.60
N HIS A 121 15.74 1.28 9.37
CA HIS A 121 16.30 1.58 8.03
C HIS A 121 16.44 0.33 7.14
N ALA A 122 16.51 -0.85 7.75
CA ALA A 122 16.54 -2.10 7.02
C ALA A 122 15.13 -2.45 6.57
N ALA A 123 14.96 -2.71 5.28
CA ALA A 123 13.96 -3.66 4.86
C ALA A 123 14.32 -4.99 5.56
N LEU A 124 13.71 -5.27 6.72
CA LEU A 124 13.55 -6.65 7.16
C LEU A 124 12.88 -7.41 6.03
#